data_AF-A0AB39BRH0-F1
#
_entry.id   AF-A0AB39BRH0-F1
#
_cell.length_a   1.000
_cell.length_b   1.000
_cell.length_c   1.000
_cell.angle_alpha   90.00
_cell.angle_beta   90.00
_cell.angle_gamma   90.00
#
_symmetry.space_group_name_H-M   'P 1'
#
loop_
_entity.id
_entity.type
_entity.pdbx_description
1 polymer ?
#
loop_
_entity_poly.entity_id
_entity_poly.type
_entity_poly.pdbx_seq_one_letter_code
_entity_poly.pdbx_strand_id
1 'polypeptide(L)' 'MGNMLYQEAREAVARAELLALAAETDIQKEAVQKEIQRAKNALNSAFHHSSTAEQEQLGQMQSQLHNLTTMGQFE' A
#
# COMPACT_ATOMS: atom_id res chain seq x y z
N MET A 1 1.75 -16.15 -13.53
CA MET A 1 1.55 -15.95 -12.07
C MET A 1 2.26 -14.72 -11.50
N GLY A 2 3.12 -13.99 -12.22
CA GLY A 2 3.70 -12.71 -11.72
C GLY A 2 2.70 -11.55 -11.59
N ASN A 3 1.61 -11.59 -12.35
CA ASN A 3 0.64 -10.49 -12.40
C ASN A 3 -0.33 -10.43 -11.20
N MET A 4 -0.55 -11.54 -10.49
CA MET A 4 -1.54 -11.58 -9.38
C MET A 4 -1.06 -10.84 -8.14
N LEU A 5 0.19 -11.05 -7.73
CA LEU A 5 0.77 -10.36 -6.56
C LEU A 5 0.94 -8.86 -6.85
N TYR A 6 1.34 -8.51 -8.08
CA TYR A 6 1.42 -7.13 -8.51
C TYR A 6 0.06 -6.42 -8.48
N GLN A 7 -0.99 -7.08 -9.00
CA GLN A 7 -2.36 -6.57 -8.95
C GLN A 7 -2.84 -6.41 -7.50
N GLU A 8 -2.59 -7.41 -6.64
CA GLU A 8 -2.96 -7.37 -5.24
C GLU A 8 -2.28 -6.20 -4.51
N ALA A 9 -0.97 -6.01 -4.72
CA ALA A 9 -0.23 -4.91 -4.13
C ALA A 9 -0.79 -3.55 -4.58
N ARG A 10 -1.07 -3.40 -5.88
CA ARG A 10 -1.65 -2.18 -6.43
C ARG A 10 -3.05 -1.90 -5.87
N GLU A 11 -3.90 -2.91 -5.80
CA GLU A 11 -5.24 -2.78 -5.22
C GLU A 11 -5.18 -2.42 -3.73
N ALA A 12 -4.28 -3.03 -2.97
CA ALA A 12 -4.12 -2.74 -1.56
C ALA A 12 -3.67 -1.29 -1.31
N VAL A 13 -2.73 -0.77 -2.12
CA VAL A 13 -2.30 0.64 -2.05
C VAL A 13 -3.46 1.58 -2.38
N ALA A 14 -4.19 1.31 -3.47
CA ALA A 14 -5.34 2.14 -3.86
C ALA A 14 -6.45 2.14 -2.79
N ARG A 15 -6.69 1.00 -2.13
CA ARG A 15 -7.64 0.93 -1.00
C ARG A 15 -7.17 1.73 0.20
N ALA A 16 -5.90 1.64 0.56
CA ALA A 16 -5.32 2.42 1.64
C ALA A 16 -5.42 3.93 1.36
N GLU A 17 -5.15 4.35 0.11
CA GLU A 17 -5.32 5.74 -0.35
C GLU A 17 -6.76 6.24 -0.20
N LEU A 18 -7.73 5.47 -0.72
CA LEU A 18 -9.14 5.84 -0.65
C LEU A 18 -9.64 5.96 0.79
N LEU A 19 -9.25 5.02 1.65
CA LEU A 19 -9.61 5.06 3.06
C LEU A 19 -8.93 6.23 3.79
N ALA A 20 -7.66 6.51 3.48
CA ALA A 20 -6.95 7.64 4.06
C ALA A 20 -7.61 8.97 3.74
N LEU A 21 -8.10 9.13 2.50
CA LEU A 21 -8.83 10.32 2.06
C LEU A 21 -10.18 10.51 2.79
N ALA A 22 -10.83 9.41 3.19
CA ALA A 22 -12.12 9.44 3.87
C ALA A 22 -12.00 9.41 5.41
N ALA A 23 -10.81 9.19 5.97
CA ALA A 23 -10.62 8.97 7.39
C ALA A 23 -10.65 10.28 8.19
N GLU A 24 -11.81 10.57 8.78
CA GLU A 24 -12.02 11.76 9.63
C GLU A 24 -12.00 11.45 11.13
N THR A 25 -12.20 10.18 11.51
CA THR A 25 -12.30 9.74 12.92
C THR A 25 -11.22 8.74 13.28
N ASP A 26 -10.88 8.62 14.56
CA ASP A 26 -9.82 7.69 15.02
C ASP A 26 -10.09 6.23 14.64
N ILE A 27 -11.37 5.80 14.65
CA ILE A 27 -11.77 4.45 14.21
C ILE A 27 -11.45 4.24 12.72
N GLN A 28 -11.68 5.26 11.89
CA GLN A 28 -11.37 5.19 10.46
C GLN A 28 -9.86 5.22 10.22
N LYS A 29 -9.12 6.02 11.00
CA LYS A 29 -7.65 6.03 10.95
C LYS A 29 -7.05 4.67 11.31
N GLU A 30 -7.61 3.97 12.30
CA GLU A 30 -7.17 2.61 12.64
C GLU A 30 -7.46 1.61 11.50
N ALA A 31 -8.60 1.77 10.80
CA ALA A 31 -8.90 0.98 9.60
C ALA A 31 -7.90 1.28 8.46
N VAL A 32 -7.51 2.54 8.27
CA VAL A 32 -6.47 2.94 7.32
C VAL A 32 -5.14 2.28 7.67
N GLN A 33 -4.72 2.31 8.94
CA GLN A 33 -3.48 1.66 9.39
C GLN A 33 -3.46 0.16 9.07
N LYS A 34 -4.57 -0.54 9.28
CA LYS A 34 -4.69 -1.97 8.94
C LYS A 34 -4.52 -2.21 7.44
N GLU A 35 -5.09 -1.36 6.60
CA GLU A 35 -4.99 -1.47 5.15
C GLU A 35 -3.60 -1.06 4.63
N ILE A 36 -2.96 -0.04 5.24
CA ILE A 36 -1.55 0.29 5.01
C ILE A 36 -0.67 -0.93 5.30
N GLN A 37 -0.89 -1.62 6.43
CA GLN A 37 -0.10 -2.80 6.77
C GLN A 37 -0.30 -3.94 5.77
N ARG A 38 -1.53 -4.14 5.28
CA ARG A 38 -1.80 -5.10 4.20
C ARG A 38 -1.11 -4.73 2.90
N ALA A 39 -1.17 -3.46 2.50
CA ALA A 39 -0.48 -2.97 1.32
C ALA A 39 1.03 -3.15 1.41
N LYS A 40 1.65 -2.90 2.57
CA LYS A 40 3.09 -3.18 2.82
C LYS A 40 3.42 -4.66 2.61
N ASN A 41 2.61 -5.55 3.17
CA ASN A 41 2.83 -6.99 3.03
C ASN A 41 2.68 -7.45 1.57
N ALA A 42 1.63 -7.00 0.89
CA ALA A 42 1.39 -7.33 -0.52
C ALA A 42 2.52 -6.80 -1.43
N LEU A 43 2.98 -5.56 -1.22
CA LEU A 43 4.11 -4.97 -1.94
C LEU A 43 5.39 -5.77 -1.71
N ASN A 44 5.65 -6.22 -0.49
CA ASN A 44 6.82 -7.03 -0.16
C ASN A 44 6.76 -8.42 -0.81
N SER A 45 5.60 -9.08 -0.76
CA SER A 45 5.38 -10.36 -1.45
C SER A 45 5.50 -10.22 -2.97
N ALA A 46 4.93 -9.16 -3.55
CA ALA A 46 5.07 -8.87 -4.97
C ALA A 46 6.53 -8.63 -5.34
N PHE A 47 7.27 -7.85 -4.56
CA PHE A 47 8.67 -7.50 -4.85
C PHE A 47 9.57 -8.74 -4.97
N HIS A 48 9.39 -9.72 -4.09
CA HIS A 48 10.13 -10.98 -4.12
C HIS A 48 9.83 -11.87 -5.33
N HIS A 49 8.65 -11.71 -5.94
CA HIS A 49 8.16 -12.53 -7.05
C HIS A 49 8.12 -11.77 -8.39
N SER A 50 8.63 -10.54 -8.42
CA SER A 50 8.60 -9.63 -9.55
C SER A 50 9.95 -9.54 -10.26
N SER A 51 9.91 -9.19 -11.54
CA SER A 51 11.10 -8.86 -12.33
C SER A 51 11.69 -7.51 -11.92
N THR A 52 12.92 -7.21 -12.32
CA THR A 52 13.60 -5.94 -11.99
C THR A 52 12.79 -4.71 -12.41
N ALA A 53 12.14 -4.74 -13.58
CA ALA A 53 11.27 -3.65 -14.03
C ALA A 53 10.00 -3.48 -13.18
N GLU A 54 9.42 -4.58 -12.69
CA GLU A 54 8.23 -4.55 -11.82
C GLU A 54 8.61 -4.10 -10.40
N GLN A 55 9.82 -4.44 -9.94
CA GLN A 55 10.36 -3.98 -8.67
C GLN A 55 10.51 -2.46 -8.61
N GLU A 56 10.89 -1.80 -9.71
CA GLU A 56 10.92 -0.34 -9.78
C GLU A 56 9.53 0.27 -9.56
N GLN A 57 8.50 -0.29 -10.21
CA GLN A 57 7.11 0.15 -10.06
C GLN A 57 6.60 -0.10 -8.63
N LEU A 58 6.90 -1.26 -8.04
CA LEU A 58 6.55 -1.59 -6.66
C LEU A 58 7.28 -0.68 -5.66
N GLY A 59 8.51 -0.28 -5.95
CA GLY A 59 9.26 0.70 -5.16
C GLY A 59 8.58 2.06 -5.13
N GLN A 60 8.07 2.54 -6.27
CA GLN A 60 7.30 3.78 -6.33
C GLN A 60 6.02 3.69 -5.48
N MET A 61 5.31 2.56 -5.54
CA MET A 61 4.11 2.32 -4.72
C MET A 61 4.43 2.27 -3.21
N GLN A 62 5.58 1.70 -2.82
CA GLN A 62 6.05 1.74 -1.43
C GLN A 62 6.31 3.18 -0.96
N SER A 63 6.93 4.01 -1.80
CA SER A 63 7.13 5.44 -1.48
C SER A 63 5.81 6.20 -1.35
N GLN A 64 4.83 5.93 -2.22
CA GLN A 64 3.49 6.52 -2.10
C GLN A 64 2.84 6.15 -0.77
N LEU A 65 2.85 4.87 -0.42
CA LEU A 65 2.30 4.37 0.84
C LEU A 65 3.01 4.93 2.07
N HIS A 66 4.33 5.13 2.00
CA HIS A 66 5.10 5.79 3.04
C HIS A 66 4.64 7.24 3.22
N ASN A 67 4.52 8.00 2.13
CA ASN A 67 4.05 9.38 2.17
C ASN A 67 2.64 9.49 2.76
N LEU A 68 1.73 8.57 2.42
CA LEU A 68 0.41 8.51 3.05
C LEU A 68 0.49 8.34 4.57
N THR A 69 1.37 7.44 5.04
CA THR A 69 1.54 7.17 6.47
C THR A 69 2.05 8.42 7.19
N THR A 70 3.09 9.06 6.64
CA THR A 70 3.72 10.25 7.22
C THR A 70 2.83 11.50 7.14
N MET A 71 2.15 11.73 6.01
CA MET A 71 1.31 12.92 5.82
C MET A 71 -0.05 12.80 6.52
N GLY A 72 -0.59 11.58 6.61
CA GLY A 72 -1.90 11.31 7.20
C GLY A 72 -1.89 11.10 8.72
N GLN A 73 -0.73 11.23 9.38
CA GLN A 73 -0.56 10.97 10.82
C GLN A 73 -1.04 9.56 11.22
N PHE A 74 -0.76 8.56 10.38
CA PHE A 74 -1.12 7.15 10.64
C PHE A 74 0.03 6.36 11.28
N GLU A 75 1.02 7.05 11.87
CA GLU A 75 2.17 6.44 12.55
C GLU A 75 1.81 5.73 13.87
#